data_AF-A0A968BFS4-F1
#
_entry.id   AF-A0A968BFS4-F1
#
_cell.length_a   1.000
_cell.length_b   1.000
_cell.length_c   1.000
_cell.angle_alpha   90.00
_cell.angle_beta   90.00
_cell.angle_gamma   90.00
#
_symmetry.space_group_name_H-M   'P 1'
#
loop_
_entity.id
_entity.type
_entity.pdbx_description
1 polymer ?
#
loop_
_entity_poly.entity_id
_entity_poly.type
_entity_poly.pdbx_seq_one_letter_code
_entity_poly.pdbx_strand_id
1 'polypeptide(L)'
;MSLRGDLDDTEADAGYTVEIAIPWQAFSLDGKSLGPPAIGDEWRANMYVMDLLEDRQQAAAWSPLGTSDFHVPRRFGILAFEGQP
;
A
#
# COMPACT_ATOMS: atom_id res chain seq x y z
N MET A 1 8.55 10.01 13.27
CA MET A 1 8.57 9.90 11.81
C MET A 1 9.30 11.12 11.26
N SER A 2 10.39 10.95 10.49
CA SER A 2 11.21 12.06 9.99
C SER A 2 11.60 11.83 8.54
N LEU A 3 11.37 12.83 7.68
CA LEU A 3 11.97 12.93 6.35
C LEU A 3 13.49 13.09 6.49
N ARG A 4 14.25 12.49 5.56
CA ARG A 4 15.71 12.64 5.47
C ARG A 4 16.05 13.14 4.08
N GLY A 5 15.85 14.43 3.90
CA GLY A 5 15.71 15.04 2.59
C GLY A 5 15.08 16.41 2.66
N ASP A 6 15.01 17.07 1.50
CA ASP A 6 14.36 18.36 1.32
C ASP A 6 13.10 18.18 0.45
N LEU A 7 12.07 18.98 0.73
CA LEU A 7 10.82 18.92 -0.04
C LEU A 7 10.97 19.76 -1.31
N ASP A 8 10.39 19.26 -2.40
CA ASP A 8 10.25 19.96 -3.69
C ASP A 8 11.58 20.34 -4.39
N ASP A 9 12.61 19.49 -4.28
CA ASP A 9 13.82 19.59 -5.09
C ASP A 9 14.04 18.35 -5.99
N THR A 10 15.16 18.34 -6.71
CA THR A 10 15.53 17.24 -7.62
C THR A 10 16.66 16.36 -7.06
N GLU A 11 17.08 16.59 -5.82
CA GLU A 11 18.18 15.86 -5.22
C GLU A 11 17.69 14.54 -4.62
N ALA A 12 18.58 13.55 -4.59
CA ALA A 12 18.23 12.23 -4.09
C ALA A 12 18.22 12.21 -2.55
N ASP A 13 17.04 11.99 -1.99
CA ASP A 13 16.86 11.81 -0.55
C ASP A 13 17.39 10.48 -0.02
N ALA A 14 17.72 10.45 1.27
CA ALA A 14 18.05 9.20 1.98
C ALA A 14 16.80 8.37 2.33
N GLY A 15 15.60 8.91 2.08
CA GLY A 15 14.32 8.24 2.18
C GLY A 15 13.52 8.55 3.45
N TYR A 16 12.30 8.06 3.48
CA TYR A 16 11.29 8.38 4.50
C TYR A 16 10.67 7.11 5.08
N THR A 17 9.96 7.26 6.20
CA THR A 17 9.08 6.23 6.77
C THR A 17 7.65 6.72 6.66
N VAL A 18 6.73 5.84 6.30
CA VAL A 18 5.28 6.10 6.35
C VAL A 18 4.63 5.13 7.32
N GLU A 19 3.81 5.66 8.22
CA GLU A 19 2.91 4.90 9.07
C GLU A 19 1.47 5.29 8.74
N ILE A 20 0.59 4.30 8.58
CA ILE A 20 -0.81 4.51 8.21
C ILE A 20 -1.67 3.64 9.12
N ALA A 21 -2.74 4.24 9.66
CA ALA A 21 -3.82 3.52 10.31
C ALA A 21 -5.11 3.83 9.55
N ILE A 22 -5.68 2.82 8.89
CA ILE A 22 -6.93 2.96 8.13
C ILE A 22 -8.08 2.50 9.03
N PRO A 23 -9.05 3.38 9.36
CA PRO A 23 -10.24 2.96 10.11
C PRO A 23 -11.01 1.89 9.34
N TRP A 24 -11.50 0.85 10.00
CA TRP A 24 -12.24 -0.24 9.33
C TRP A 24 -13.47 0.27 8.57
N GLN A 25 -14.10 1.32 9.09
CA GLN A 25 -15.25 1.96 8.46
C GLN A 25 -14.92 2.55 7.08
N ALA A 26 -13.64 2.84 6.77
CA ALA A 26 -13.21 3.32 5.46
C ALA A 26 -13.44 2.29 4.34
N PHE A 27 -13.64 1.02 4.68
CA PHE A 27 -13.96 -0.02 3.70
C PHE A 27 -15.47 -0.19 3.47
N SER A 28 -16.32 0.53 4.22
CA SER A 28 -17.78 0.39 4.12
C SER A 28 -18.31 0.89 2.78
N LEU A 29 -19.11 0.08 2.10
CA LEU A 29 -19.70 0.39 0.79
C LEU A 29 -21.20 0.09 0.81
N ASP A 30 -22.00 0.90 0.10
CA ASP A 30 -23.45 0.72 -0.08
C ASP A 30 -24.23 0.48 1.23
N GLY A 31 -23.87 1.20 2.29
CA GLY A 31 -24.51 1.10 3.61
C GLY A 31 -24.13 -0.16 4.40
N LYS A 32 -23.22 -1.00 3.89
CA LYS A 32 -22.66 -2.13 4.63
C LYS A 32 -21.41 -1.67 5.37
N SER A 33 -21.53 -1.57 6.69
CA SER A 33 -20.39 -1.30 7.57
C SER A 33 -19.45 -2.50 7.59
N LEU A 34 -18.16 -2.27 7.34
CA LEU A 34 -17.12 -3.28 7.55
C LEU A 34 -16.42 -3.05 8.89
N GLY A 35 -16.30 -4.14 9.66
CA GLY A 35 -15.52 -4.21 10.88
C GLY A 35 -14.09 -4.70 10.64
N PRO A 36 -13.29 -4.88 11.70
CA PRO A 36 -12.01 -5.57 11.59
C PRO A 36 -12.21 -6.98 11.00
N PRO A 37 -11.20 -7.51 10.26
CA PRO A 37 -11.23 -8.89 9.78
C PRO A 37 -11.26 -9.88 10.95
N ALA A 38 -11.93 -11.01 10.72
CA ALA A 38 -11.90 -12.14 11.66
C ALA A 38 -10.56 -12.90 11.55
N ILE A 39 -10.24 -13.67 12.60
CA ILE A 39 -9.10 -14.61 12.55
C ILE A 39 -9.36 -15.63 11.44
N GLY A 40 -8.38 -15.78 10.55
CA GLY A 40 -8.45 -16.66 9.39
C GLY A 40 -8.99 -15.99 8.13
N ASP A 41 -9.44 -14.73 8.19
CA ASP A 41 -9.78 -13.99 6.97
C ASP A 41 -8.54 -13.75 6.12
N GLU A 42 -8.73 -13.78 4.80
CA GLU A 42 -7.70 -13.46 3.81
C GLU A 42 -8.14 -12.28 2.97
N TRP A 43 -7.32 -11.22 2.92
CA TRP A 43 -7.55 -10.08 2.04
C TRP A 43 -6.50 -10.03 0.94
N ARG A 44 -6.88 -9.46 -0.20
CA ARG A 44 -5.96 -9.13 -1.28
C ARG A 44 -5.46 -7.70 -1.12
N ALA A 45 -4.14 -7.53 -1.03
CA ALA A 45 -3.52 -6.21 -0.95
C ALA A 45 -2.21 -6.14 -1.74
N ASN A 46 -1.80 -4.92 -2.06
CA ASN A 46 -0.46 -4.64 -2.54
C ASN A 46 0.01 -3.29 -1.98
N MET A 47 1.32 -3.09 -1.97
CA MET A 47 1.95 -1.84 -1.55
C MET A 47 2.95 -1.43 -2.63
N TYR A 48 2.96 -0.14 -2.96
CA TYR A 48 3.78 0.42 -4.01
C TYR A 48 4.58 1.59 -3.48
N VAL A 49 5.84 1.66 -3.88
CA VAL A 49 6.63 2.90 -3.82
C VAL A 49 6.83 3.33 -5.27
N MET A 50 6.42 4.56 -5.58
CA MET A 50 6.53 5.13 -6.92
C MET A 50 7.32 6.42 -6.83
N ASP A 51 8.36 6.50 -7.65
CA ASP A 51 9.18 7.68 -7.87
C ASP A 51 8.84 8.25 -9.24
N LEU A 52 8.40 9.51 -9.25
CA LEU A 52 7.95 10.23 -10.44
C LEU A 52 9.02 11.25 -10.81
N LEU A 53 9.92 10.85 -11.70
CA LEU A 53 10.96 11.70 -12.27
C LEU A 53 10.40 12.42 -13.51
N GLU A 54 11.03 13.51 -13.95
CA GLU A 54 10.53 14.36 -15.04
C GLU A 54 10.16 13.59 -16.32
N ASP A 55 10.93 12.57 -16.67
CA ASP A 55 10.82 11.82 -17.93
C ASP A 55 10.46 10.33 -17.74
N ARG A 56 10.39 9.86 -16.50
CA ARG A 56 10.21 8.43 -16.20
C ARG A 56 9.59 8.19 -14.84
N GLN A 57 8.94 7.03 -14.72
CA GLN A 57 8.51 6.50 -13.44
C GLN A 57 9.38 5.31 -13.06
N GLN A 58 9.84 5.27 -11.82
CA GLN A 58 10.41 4.07 -11.21
C GLN A 58 9.47 3.59 -10.11
N ALA A 59 9.23 2.29 -10.02
CA ALA A 59 8.34 1.76 -9.00
C ALA A 59 8.81 0.40 -8.49
N ALA A 60 8.51 0.15 -7.22
CA ALA A 60 8.63 -1.15 -6.58
C ALA A 60 7.26 -1.57 -6.04
N ALA A 61 7.00 -2.87 -6.05
CA ALA A 61 5.77 -3.47 -5.53
C ALA A 61 6.12 -4.59 -4.55
N TRP A 62 5.33 -4.75 -3.49
CA TRP A 62 5.45 -5.90 -2.59
C TRP A 62 5.13 -7.22 -3.31
N SER A 63 3.98 -7.29 -3.98
CA SER A 63 3.61 -8.43 -4.83
C SER A 63 3.93 -8.12 -6.31
N PRO A 64 4.68 -8.98 -7.03
CA PRO A 64 5.05 -8.74 -8.42
C PRO A 64 3.86 -8.63 -9.39
N LEU A 65 3.80 -7.54 -10.15
CA LEU A 65 2.75 -7.29 -11.13
C LEU A 65 3.02 -7.91 -12.51
N GLY A 66 4.27 -7.94 -12.98
CA GLY A 66 4.59 -8.43 -14.34
C GLY A 66 3.88 -7.66 -15.47
N THR A 67 3.42 -6.45 -15.20
CA THR A 67 2.79 -5.49 -16.11
C THR A 67 3.04 -4.07 -15.58
N SER A 68 2.87 -3.05 -16.41
CA SER A 68 3.00 -1.63 -16.03
C SER A 68 1.74 -1.06 -15.36
N ASP A 69 0.67 -1.85 -15.23
CA ASP A 69 -0.58 -1.46 -14.57
C ASP A 69 -0.63 -1.96 -13.11
N PHE A 70 -0.88 -1.04 -12.17
CA PHE A 70 -1.00 -1.34 -10.74
C PHE A 70 -2.45 -1.65 -10.29
N HIS A 71 -3.45 -1.47 -11.16
CA HIS A 71 -4.86 -1.80 -10.91
C HIS A 71 -5.21 -3.23 -11.33
N VAL A 72 -4.40 -4.21 -10.90
CA VAL A 72 -4.61 -5.63 -11.23
C VAL A 72 -4.84 -6.45 -9.94
N PRO A 73 -6.04 -6.38 -9.31
CA PRO A 73 -6.31 -7.01 -8.01
C PRO A 73 -5.99 -8.51 -7.94
N ARG A 74 -6.08 -9.23 -9.07
CA ARG A 74 -5.76 -10.65 -9.14
C ARG A 74 -4.28 -10.97 -8.88
N ARG A 75 -3.38 -9.99 -9.01
CA ARG A 75 -1.94 -10.11 -8.74
C ARG A 75 -1.52 -9.62 -7.35
N PHE A 76 -2.46 -9.11 -6.57
CA PHE A 76 -2.21 -8.71 -5.19
C PHE A 76 -1.82 -9.93 -4.35
N GLY A 77 -0.95 -9.68 -3.37
CA GLY A 77 -0.60 -10.67 -2.37
C GLY A 77 -1.76 -10.92 -1.41
N ILE A 78 -1.59 -11.90 -0.54
CA ILE A 78 -2.59 -12.27 0.48
C ILE A 78 -2.12 -11.74 1.84
N LEU A 79 -2.98 -10.98 2.50
CA LEU A 79 -2.88 -10.68 3.92
C LEU A 79 -3.74 -11.71 4.65
N ALA A 80 -3.09 -12.65 5.34
CA ALA A 80 -3.75 -13.59 6.24
C ALA A 80 -3.82 -12.97 7.65
N PHE A 81 -5.03 -12.79 8.17
CA PHE A 81 -5.23 -12.20 9.50
C PHE A 81 -5.19 -13.29 10.57
N GLU A 82 -4.12 -13.30 11.35
CA GLU A 82 -3.90 -14.24 12.45
C GLU A 82 -4.15 -13.61 13.82
N GLY A 83 -4.44 -14.44 14.82
CA GLY A 83 -4.66 -14.01 16.19
C GLY A 83 -4.75 -15.20 17.14
N GLN A 84 -4.64 -14.93 18.44
CA GLN A 84 -4.98 -15.94 19.44
C GLN A 84 -6.49 -15.92 19.68
N PRO A 85 -7.14 -17.11 19.79
CA PRO A 85 -8.57 -17.20 20.10
C PRO A 85 -8.92 -16.63 21.47
#